data_AF-A0A1F9VPI4-F1
#
_entry.id   AF-A0A1F9VPI4-F1
#
_cell.length_a   1.000
_cell.length_b   1.000
_cell.length_c   1.000
_cell.angle_alpha   90.00
_cell.angle_beta   90.00
_cell.angle_gamma   90.00
#
_symmetry.space_group_name_H-M   'P 1'
#
loop_
_entity.id
_entity.type
_entity.pdbx_description
1 polymer ?
#
loop_
_entity_poly.entity_id
_entity_poly.type
_entity_poly.pdbx_seq_one_letter_code
_entity_poly.pdbx_strand_id
1 'polypeptide(L)'
;MHHDEFEEALYALFDGELGPEDRRRVESHLAGCPGCRRAHARWDQISKALFKLPPPRASENFVERFMQRLDEPAEVFRFPLPLPRPRWLVPAIGFAAAVLFLSVYKNEAAVSTEDLLLANGKAGVASEWTLLAKASDKDEVLNFVLEEP
;
A
#
# COMPACT_ATOMS: atom_id res chain seq x y z
N MET A 1 12.26 -8.57 20.73
CA MET A 1 12.84 -7.44 19.97
C MET A 1 13.44 -6.49 20.99
N HIS A 2 14.77 -6.41 21.05
CA HIS A 2 15.50 -5.63 22.05
C HIS A 2 15.38 -4.15 21.71
N HIS A 3 14.66 -3.38 22.55
CA HIS A 3 14.48 -1.94 22.36
C HIS A 3 15.73 -1.16 22.82
N ASP A 4 16.49 -1.73 23.74
CA ASP A 4 17.66 -1.10 24.36
C ASP A 4 18.81 -0.89 23.36
N GLU A 5 19.10 -1.87 22.49
CA GLU A 5 20.10 -1.73 21.42
C GLU A 5 19.70 -0.64 20.39
N PHE A 6 18.40 -0.44 20.17
CA PHE A 6 17.93 0.62 19.29
C PHE A 6 17.98 2.00 19.97
N GLU A 7 18.01 2.08 21.30
CA GLU A 7 18.10 3.36 22.01
C GLU A 7 19.45 4.04 21.75
N GLU A 8 20.55 3.29 21.86
CA GLU A 8 21.90 3.79 21.55
C GLU A 8 22.02 4.19 20.07
N ALA A 9 21.51 3.35 19.17
CA ALA A 9 21.50 3.63 17.75
C ALA A 9 20.60 4.82 17.38
N LEU A 10 19.57 5.15 18.16
CA LEU A 10 18.73 6.33 17.95
C LEU A 10 19.49 7.64 18.24
N TYR A 11 20.35 7.66 19.25
CA TYR A 11 21.20 8.82 19.50
C TYR A 11 22.23 9.00 18.38
N ALA A 12 22.89 7.92 17.96
CA ALA A 12 23.82 7.96 16.83
C ALA A 12 23.12 8.35 15.51
N LEU A 13 21.84 8.00 15.34
CA LEU A 13 21.03 8.47 14.22
C LEU A 13 20.80 9.99 14.29
N PHE A 14 20.47 10.50 15.48
CA PHE A 14 20.22 11.92 15.72
C PHE A 14 21.47 12.77 15.45
N ASP A 15 22.64 12.30 15.89
CA ASP A 15 23.93 12.98 15.67
C ASP A 15 24.49 12.79 14.25
N GLY A 16 23.87 11.91 13.44
CA GLY A 16 24.26 11.65 12.06
C GLY A 16 25.47 10.71 11.90
N GLU A 17 25.89 10.04 12.98
CA GLU A 17 27.09 9.19 13.06
C GLU A 17 26.88 7.78 12.47
N LEU A 18 25.64 7.39 12.21
CA LEU A 18 25.33 6.08 11.61
C LEU A 18 25.74 5.98 10.13
N GLY A 19 26.33 4.83 9.79
CA GLY A 19 26.52 4.39 8.41
C GLY A 19 25.19 4.14 7.68
N PRO A 20 25.20 4.05 6.34
CA PRO A 20 23.98 3.97 5.52
C PRO A 20 23.16 2.68 5.71
N GLU A 21 23.79 1.59 6.14
CA GLU A 21 23.06 0.34 6.42
C GLU A 21 22.37 0.39 7.78
N ASP A 22 23.07 0.81 8.82
CA ASP A 22 22.52 0.93 10.17
C ASP A 22 21.46 2.02 10.25
N ARG A 23 21.65 3.15 9.55
CA ARG A 23 20.62 4.19 9.41
C ARG A 23 19.29 3.60 8.90
N ARG A 24 19.33 2.82 7.81
CA ARG A 24 18.13 2.18 7.24
C ARG A 24 17.47 1.20 8.23
N ARG A 25 18.27 0.47 9.01
CA ARG A 25 17.76 -0.45 10.04
C ARG A 25 17.02 0.31 11.14
N VAL A 26 17.59 1.41 11.63
CA VAL A 26 16.98 2.23 12.68
C VAL A 26 15.74 2.96 12.16
N GLU A 27 15.77 3.49 10.94
CA GLU A 27 14.60 4.12 10.30
C GLU A 27 13.45 3.13 10.09
N SER A 28 13.74 1.89 9.68
CA SER A 28 12.74 0.83 9.58
C SER A 28 12.12 0.49 10.95
N HIS A 29 12.93 0.41 11.99
CA HIS A 29 12.44 0.23 13.36
C HIS A 29 11.58 1.41 13.82
N LEU A 30 12.00 2.65 13.51
CA LEU A 30 11.23 3.86 13.77
C LEU A 30 9.90 3.87 13.00
N ALA A 31 9.78 3.24 11.84
CA ALA A 31 8.49 3.08 11.15
C ALA A 31 7.57 2.07 11.87
N GLY A 32 8.13 1.03 12.48
CA GLY A 32 7.37 -0.03 13.19
C GLY A 32 7.05 0.24 14.65
N CYS A 33 7.87 1.01 15.40
CA CYS A 33 7.76 1.14 16.85
C CYS A 33 7.31 2.55 17.31
N PRO A 34 6.07 2.71 17.83
CA PRO A 34 5.59 3.98 18.39
C PRO A 34 6.37 4.45 19.63
N GLY A 35 6.90 3.52 20.44
CA GLY A 35 7.68 3.84 21.64
C GLY A 35 8.96 4.60 21.31
N CYS A 36 9.75 4.05 20.40
CA CYS A 36 10.99 4.64 19.91
C CYS A 36 10.76 5.97 19.18
N ARG A 37 9.68 6.08 18.39
CA ARG A 37 9.27 7.36 17.78
C ARG A 37 9.02 8.45 18.82
N ARG A 38 8.31 8.12 19.90
CA ARG A 38 8.05 9.08 20.98
C ARG A 38 9.32 9.46 21.73
N ALA A 39 10.23 8.52 21.96
CA ALA A 39 11.53 8.83 22.58
C ALA A 39 12.34 9.79 21.71
N HIS A 40 12.48 9.50 20.42
CA HIS A 40 13.17 10.37 19.46
C HIS A 40 12.55 11.77 19.38
N ALA A 41 11.21 11.86 19.32
CA ALA A 41 10.53 13.15 19.31
C ALA A 41 10.74 13.96 20.60
N ARG A 42 10.78 13.30 21.77
CA ARG A 42 11.09 13.99 23.04
C ARG A 42 12.52 14.53 23.04
N TRP A 43 13.50 13.78 22.55
CA TRP A 43 14.87 14.28 22.44
C TRP A 43 15.00 15.46 21.49
N ASP A 44 14.36 15.41 20.32
CA ASP A 44 14.34 16.54 19.38
C ASP A 44 13.73 17.80 20.01
N GLN A 45 12.64 17.67 20.78
CA GLN A 45 12.03 18.79 21.51
C GLN A 45 12.97 19.39 22.57
N ILE A 46 13.62 18.55 23.37
CA ILE A 46 14.58 18.99 24.40
C ILE A 46 15.78 19.66 23.73
N SER A 47 16.31 19.07 22.66
CA SER A 47 17.43 19.60 21.90
C SER A 47 17.10 20.99 21.35
N LYS A 48 15.95 21.18 20.70
CA LYS A 48 15.50 22.50 20.21
C LYS A 48 15.29 23.51 21.34
N ALA A 49 14.85 23.08 22.52
CA ALA A 49 14.66 23.95 23.67
C ALA A 49 15.98 24.42 24.28
N LEU A 50 16.99 23.54 24.37
CA LEU A 50 18.32 23.86 24.87
C LEU A 50 19.14 24.65 23.85
N PHE A 51 19.17 24.18 22.61
CA PHE A 51 19.91 24.78 21.51
C PHE A 51 18.98 25.70 20.70
N LYS A 52 18.62 26.84 21.31
CA LYS A 52 17.98 27.95 20.58
C LYS A 52 19.01 28.66 19.72
N LEU A 53 19.47 28.00 18.66
CA LEU A 53 20.29 28.66 17.65
C LEU A 53 19.38 29.55 16.79
N PRO A 54 19.74 30.83 16.58
CA PRO A 54 19.06 31.63 15.58
C PRO A 54 19.20 30.92 14.22
N PRO A 55 18.13 30.81 13.43
CA PRO A 55 18.22 30.19 12.12
C PRO A 55 19.30 30.92 11.30
N PRO A 56 20.17 30.18 10.58
CA PRO A 56 21.17 30.82 9.74
C PRO A 56 20.46 31.69 8.72
N ARG A 57 20.91 32.95 8.57
CA ARG A 57 20.40 33.82 7.50
C ARG A 57 20.92 33.28 6.17
N ALA A 58 20.04 32.64 5.41
CA ALA A 58 20.32 32.30 4.02
C ALA A 58 20.43 33.57 3.18
N SER A 59 21.36 33.60 2.23
CA SER A 59 21.39 34.68 1.23
C SER A 59 20.24 34.52 0.23
N GLU A 60 19.76 35.63 -0.33
CA GLU A 60 18.69 35.60 -1.34
C GLU A 60 19.07 34.70 -2.53
N ASN A 61 20.33 34.80 -3.00
CA ASN A 61 20.86 33.93 -4.05
C ASN A 61 20.85 32.43 -3.68
N PHE A 62 21.02 32.08 -2.40
CA PHE A 62 20.93 30.69 -1.97
C PHE A 62 19.49 30.21 -2.03
N VAL A 63 18.55 31.01 -1.54
CA VAL A 63 17.12 30.68 -1.55
C VAL A 63 16.63 30.51 -2.99
N GLU A 64 16.97 31.44 -3.89
CA GLU A 64 16.58 31.37 -5.30
C GLU A 64 17.11 30.09 -5.97
N ARG A 65 18.40 29.79 -5.83
CA ARG A 65 19.00 28.58 -6.41
C ARG A 65 18.45 27.29 -5.82
N PHE A 66 18.12 27.29 -4.52
CA PHE A 66 17.54 26.13 -3.85
C PHE A 66 16.11 25.86 -4.35
N MET A 67 15.28 26.90 -4.44
CA MET A 67 13.91 26.77 -4.95
C MET A 67 13.89 26.35 -6.41
N GLN A 68 14.77 26.92 -7.26
CA GLN A 68 14.94 26.47 -8.65
C GLN A 68 15.27 24.97 -8.74
N ARG A 69 16.09 24.45 -7.83
CA ARG A 69 16.48 23.03 -7.82
C ARG A 69 15.39 22.10 -7.28
N LEU A 70 14.45 22.61 -6.49
CA LEU A 70 13.25 21.87 -6.06
C LEU A 70 12.17 21.84 -7.14
N ASP A 71 12.07 22.93 -7.91
CA ASP A 71 11.11 23.06 -9.02
C ASP A 71 11.56 22.32 -10.30
N GLU A 72 12.86 21.98 -10.41
CA GLU A 72 13.32 21.06 -11.45
C GLU A 72 12.56 19.74 -11.30
N PRO A 73 11.73 19.34 -12.29
CA PRO A 73 10.99 18.10 -12.22
C PRO A 73 12.02 17.00 -12.03
N ALA A 74 11.96 16.32 -10.88
CA ALA A 74 12.84 15.21 -10.57
C ALA A 74 12.88 14.32 -11.81
N GLU A 75 14.03 14.28 -12.49
CA GLU A 75 14.18 13.49 -13.70
C GLU A 75 13.96 12.06 -13.27
N VAL A 76 12.71 11.60 -13.45
CA VAL A 76 12.33 10.24 -13.16
C VAL A 76 13.25 9.43 -14.06
N PHE A 77 14.23 8.77 -13.45
CA PHE A 77 15.24 8.00 -14.13
C PHE A 77 14.53 6.83 -14.81
N ARG A 78 13.94 7.11 -15.97
CA ARG A 78 13.32 6.13 -16.83
C ARG A 78 14.47 5.37 -17.41
N PHE A 79 14.85 4.27 -16.78
CA PHE A 79 15.59 3.23 -17.46
C PHE A 79 14.74 2.83 -18.68
N PRO A 80 15.15 3.15 -19.91
CA PRO A 80 14.45 2.66 -21.07
C PRO A 80 14.73 1.17 -21.11
N LEU A 81 13.81 0.35 -20.58
CA LEU A 81 13.87 -1.09 -20.79
C LEU A 81 13.82 -1.30 -22.31
N PRO A 82 14.89 -1.78 -22.95
CA PRO A 82 14.89 -2.04 -24.37
C PRO A 82 14.14 -3.34 -24.59
N LEU A 83 12.82 -3.31 -24.49
CA LEU A 83 11.97 -4.44 -24.85
C LEU A 83 11.91 -4.47 -26.39
N PRO A 84 12.58 -5.42 -27.06
CA PRO A 84 12.41 -5.58 -28.50
C PRO A 84 10.96 -5.94 -28.73
N ARG A 85 10.24 -5.17 -29.56
CA ARG A 85 8.86 -5.49 -29.96
C ARG A 85 8.90 -6.85 -30.67
N PRO A 86 8.45 -7.96 -30.04
CA PRO A 86 8.66 -9.27 -30.62
C PRO A 86 7.49 -9.54 -31.57
N ARG A 87 7.47 -8.83 -32.71
CA ARG A 87 6.41 -8.93 -33.73
C ARG A 87 6.22 -10.37 -34.22
N TRP A 88 7.23 -11.22 -34.06
CA TRP A 88 7.18 -12.63 -34.41
C TRP A 88 6.48 -13.53 -33.36
N LEU A 89 6.26 -13.03 -32.14
CA LEU A 89 5.49 -13.75 -31.11
C LEU A 89 3.98 -13.50 -31.23
N VAL A 90 3.55 -12.51 -32.03
CA VAL A 90 2.13 -12.24 -32.33
C VAL A 90 1.38 -13.49 -32.84
N PRO A 91 1.89 -14.27 -33.82
CA PRO A 91 1.20 -15.49 -34.24
C PRO A 91 1.18 -16.57 -33.14
N ALA A 92 2.21 -16.67 -32.30
CA ALA A 92 2.25 -17.65 -31.22
C ALA A 92 1.25 -17.33 -30.09
N ILE A 93 1.13 -16.05 -29.72
CA ILE A 93 0.15 -15.56 -28.74
C ILE A 93 -1.28 -15.73 -29.29
N GLY A 94 -1.50 -15.42 -30.57
CA GLY A 94 -2.80 -15.63 -31.22
C GLY A 94 -3.20 -17.10 -31.28
N PHE A 95 -2.26 -17.99 -31.57
CA PHE A 95 -2.49 -19.44 -31.56
C PHE A 95 -2.81 -19.96 -30.16
N ALA A 96 -2.07 -19.53 -29.13
CA ALA A 96 -2.34 -19.91 -27.74
C ALA A 96 -3.74 -19.45 -27.29
N ALA A 97 -4.14 -18.22 -27.64
CA ALA A 97 -5.48 -17.71 -27.36
C ALA A 97 -6.58 -18.49 -28.11
N ALA A 98 -6.35 -18.86 -29.37
CA ALA A 98 -7.28 -19.65 -30.16
C ALA A 98 -7.44 -21.09 -29.61
N VAL A 99 -6.34 -21.72 -29.18
CA VAL A 99 -6.37 -23.04 -28.52
C VAL A 99 -7.12 -22.96 -27.20
N LEU A 100 -6.89 -21.92 -26.40
CA LEU A 100 -7.61 -21.70 -25.15
C LEU A 100 -9.12 -21.55 -25.41
N PHE A 101 -9.48 -20.73 -26.41
CA PHE A 101 -10.88 -20.50 -26.81
C PHE A 101 -11.56 -21.79 -27.29
N LEU A 102 -10.90 -22.57 -28.14
CA LEU A 102 -11.38 -23.89 -28.60
C LEU A 102 -11.52 -24.90 -27.45
N SER A 103 -10.61 -24.88 -26.48
CA SER A 103 -10.68 -25.74 -25.29
C SER A 103 -11.89 -25.39 -24.43
N VAL A 104 -12.19 -24.11 -24.25
CA VAL A 104 -13.38 -23.65 -23.52
C VAL A 104 -14.65 -23.98 -24.30
N TYR A 105 -14.65 -23.80 -25.62
CA TYR A 105 -15.79 -24.11 -26.48
C TYR A 105 -16.13 -25.61 -26.51
N LYS A 106 -15.11 -26.49 -26.52
CA LYS A 106 -15.32 -27.93 -26.37
C LYS A 106 -15.82 -28.32 -24.98
N ASN A 107 -15.55 -27.52 -23.96
CA ASN A 107 -15.95 -27.79 -22.59
C ASN A 107 -17.45 -27.51 -22.34
N GLU A 108 -18.11 -26.71 -23.20
CA GLU A 108 -19.59 -26.53 -23.14
C GLU A 108 -20.36 -27.79 -23.58
N ALA A 109 -19.72 -28.69 -24.35
CA ALA A 109 -20.35 -29.93 -24.82
C ALA A 109 -20.21 -31.11 -23.83
N ALA A 110 -19.52 -30.93 -22.70
CA ALA A 110 -19.20 -32.00 -21.75
C ALA A 110 -19.96 -31.92 -20.42
N VAL A 111 -20.85 -30.94 -20.23
CA VAL A 111 -21.79 -30.99 -19.10
C VAL A 111 -22.93 -31.92 -19.49
N SER A 112 -22.74 -33.22 -19.25
CA SER A 112 -23.76 -34.24 -19.44
C SER A 112 -24.99 -33.85 -18.62
N THR A 113 -26.13 -33.71 -19.29
CA THR A 113 -27.44 -33.45 -18.68
C THR A 113 -27.82 -34.47 -17.61
N GLU A 114 -27.15 -35.63 -17.62
CA GLU A 114 -27.31 -36.71 -16.65
C GLU A 114 -26.80 -36.31 -15.25
N ASP A 115 -25.70 -35.56 -15.16
CA ASP A 115 -25.20 -35.02 -13.88
C ASP A 115 -26.11 -33.92 -13.34
N LEU A 116 -26.72 -33.12 -14.24
CA LEU A 116 -27.64 -32.05 -13.87
C LEU A 116 -29.00 -32.60 -13.40
N LEU A 117 -29.43 -33.76 -13.91
CA LEU A 117 -30.66 -34.44 -13.51
C LEU A 117 -30.48 -35.28 -12.23
N LEU A 118 -29.30 -35.88 -12.01
CA LEU A 118 -29.00 -36.66 -10.80
C LEU A 118 -28.66 -35.78 -9.59
N ALA A 119 -28.21 -34.53 -9.80
CA ALA A 119 -28.04 -33.55 -8.73
C ALA A 119 -29.38 -33.09 -8.11
N ASN A 120 -30.49 -33.19 -8.85
CA ASN A 120 -31.81 -32.72 -8.40
C ASN A 120 -32.63 -33.79 -7.63
N GLY A 121 -32.09 -35.01 -7.46
CA GLY A 121 -32.78 -36.14 -6.85
C GLY A 121 -32.54 -36.37 -5.36
N LYS A 122 -31.67 -35.58 -4.71
CA LYS A 122 -31.35 -35.75 -3.28
C LYS A 122 -31.35 -34.41 -2.57
N ALA A 123 -32.49 -34.09 -1.95
CA ALA A 123 -32.68 -33.12 -0.87
C ALA A 123 -32.10 -31.72 -1.15
N GLY A 124 -32.90 -30.74 -1.55
CA GLY A 124 -33.83 -30.11 -0.62
C GLY A 124 -33.05 -29.29 0.40
N VAL A 125 -32.97 -27.96 0.17
CA VAL A 125 -32.97 -26.85 1.15
C VAL A 125 -32.28 -25.61 0.54
N ALA A 126 -33.11 -24.58 0.32
CA ALA A 126 -32.81 -23.15 0.31
C ALA A 126 -31.68 -22.61 -0.59
N SER A 127 -32.04 -22.14 -1.80
CA SER A 127 -31.42 -20.94 -2.35
C SER A 127 -32.41 -19.78 -2.30
N GLU A 128 -32.18 -18.95 -1.29
CA GLU A 128 -32.90 -17.77 -0.88
C GLU A 128 -32.72 -16.64 -1.90
N TRP A 129 -33.62 -16.57 -2.88
CA TRP A 129 -33.81 -15.36 -3.69
C TRP A 129 -34.79 -14.43 -2.99
N THR A 130 -34.29 -13.64 -2.04
CA THR A 130 -34.98 -12.45 -1.51
C THR A 130 -34.03 -11.25 -1.52
N LEU A 131 -33.53 -10.91 -2.70
CA LEU A 131 -33.18 -9.54 -3.02
C LEU A 131 -34.36 -8.93 -3.78
N LEU A 132 -34.84 -7.79 -3.27
CA LEU A 132 -35.81 -6.88 -3.91
C LEU A 132 -37.30 -7.19 -3.72
N ALA A 133 -37.74 -7.30 -2.47
CA ALA A 133 -39.07 -6.83 -2.11
C ALA A 133 -39.04 -6.19 -0.72
N LYS A 134 -39.41 -4.90 -0.66
CA LYS A 134 -39.81 -4.15 0.52
C LYS A 134 -38.64 -3.53 1.31
N ALA A 135 -38.11 -2.41 0.83
CA ALA A 135 -38.59 -1.07 1.14
C ALA A 135 -38.11 -0.58 2.52
N SER A 136 -37.22 0.41 2.46
CA SER A 136 -37.23 1.58 3.35
C SER A 136 -37.38 1.30 4.83
N ASP A 137 -36.24 1.18 5.53
CA ASP A 137 -36.21 1.60 6.93
C ASP A 137 -34.86 2.27 7.23
N LYS A 138 -34.79 3.56 6.86
CA LYS A 138 -33.74 4.47 7.28
C LYS A 138 -34.21 5.17 8.57
N ASP A 139 -34.44 4.45 9.67
CA ASP A 139 -34.81 5.12 10.93
C ASP A 139 -34.17 4.52 12.20
N GLU A 140 -33.45 3.39 12.15
CA GLU A 140 -32.91 2.76 13.37
C GLU A 140 -31.53 3.30 13.83
N VAL A 141 -30.86 4.12 13.02
CA VAL A 141 -29.50 4.64 13.34
C VAL A 141 -29.54 5.97 14.13
N LEU A 142 -30.73 6.55 14.34
CA LEU A 142 -30.91 7.80 15.09
C LEU A 142 -31.34 7.62 16.56
N ASN A 143 -31.58 6.39 17.02
CA ASN A 143 -32.05 6.11 18.38
C ASN A 143 -30.96 5.64 19.37
N PHE A 144 -29.67 5.78 19.03
CA PHE A 144 -28.57 5.39 19.91
C PHE A 144 -27.73 6.57 20.46
N VAL A 145 -28.17 7.82 20.27
CA VAL A 145 -27.37 9.02 20.63
C VAL A 145 -28.12 10.04 21.51
N LEU A 146 -29.35 9.79 21.97
CA LEU A 146 -30.02 10.70 22.93
C LEU A 146 -30.79 9.94 24.02
N GLU A 147 -30.06 9.45 25.01
CA GLU A 147 -30.57 9.29 26.38
C GLU A 147 -29.38 9.39 27.37
N GLU A 148 -28.94 10.63 27.61
CA GLU A 148 -28.33 11.05 28.89
C GLU A 148 -29.48 11.38 29.88
N PRO A 149 -29.21 11.70 31.16
CA PRO A 149 -28.56 10.94 32.24
C PRO A 149 -29.55 10.38 33.28
#